data_AF-A0A1G3FYA6-F1
#
_entry.id   AF-A0A1G3FYA6-F1
#
_cell.length_a   1.000
_cell.length_b   1.000
_cell.length_c   1.000
_cell.angle_alpha   90.00
_cell.angle_beta   90.00
_cell.angle_gamma   90.00
#
_symmetry.space_group_name_H-M   'P 1'
#
loop_
_entity.id
_entity.type
_entity.pdbx_description
1 polymer ?
#
loop_
_entity_poly.entity_id
_entity_poly.type
_entity_poly.pdbx_seq_one_letter_code
_entity_poly.pdbx_strand_id
1 'polypeptide(L)'
;MSDPRPALRSGLLPPTNEPLRIAVRRLRWFRAAFTACVEATGRETGCRFAVDQTKLTEAFVAWLRAIDRQKPADKQDRRDFFEFAAALMLRELIAVMPLRALSAPDRVAAESPAAFWPEGHACTLFCLTVFTAASDQEFHDHPTLSADFGDLRHWWSFRENAGRDPAFAAGFLQLMLGHKPNWVMPDVFRQRLKQELAPPA
;
A
#
# COMPACT_ATOMS: atom_id res chain seq x y z
N MET A 1 -20.36 -19.27 1.26
CA MET A 1 -20.06 -17.83 1.25
C MET A 1 -18.60 -17.68 0.91
N SER A 2 -18.30 -17.31 -0.34
CA SER A 2 -16.93 -17.02 -0.75
C SER A 2 -16.47 -15.75 -0.04
N ASP A 3 -15.26 -15.80 0.50
CA ASP A 3 -14.60 -14.71 1.18
C ASP A 3 -14.52 -13.47 0.26
N PRO A 4 -15.10 -12.31 0.63
CA PRO A 4 -15.13 -11.12 -0.23
C PRO A 4 -13.80 -10.36 -0.25
N ARG A 5 -12.75 -10.89 0.41
CA ARG A 5 -11.42 -10.27 0.42
C ARG A 5 -10.82 -10.27 -0.99
N PRO A 6 -10.31 -9.13 -1.50
CA PRO A 6 -9.61 -9.13 -2.77
C PRO A 6 -8.42 -10.08 -2.66
N ALA A 7 -8.37 -11.09 -3.54
CA ALA A 7 -7.19 -11.94 -3.63
C ALA A 7 -6.00 -11.06 -4.01
N LEU A 8 -5.03 -10.90 -3.11
CA LEU A 8 -3.79 -10.19 -3.39
C LEU A 8 -2.98 -11.03 -4.38
N ARG A 9 -2.61 -10.42 -5.52
CA ARG A 9 -2.15 -11.19 -6.70
C ARG A 9 -0.68 -10.96 -6.98
N SER A 10 0.18 -11.77 -6.37
CA SER A 10 1.62 -11.80 -6.67
C SER A 10 1.90 -12.06 -8.16
N GLY A 11 1.01 -12.76 -8.87
CA GLY A 11 1.11 -13.02 -10.32
C GLY A 11 0.94 -11.80 -11.24
N LEU A 12 0.59 -10.62 -10.71
CA LEU A 12 0.54 -9.37 -11.48
C LEU A 12 1.90 -8.66 -11.58
N LEU A 13 2.86 -9.05 -10.75
CA LEU A 13 4.14 -8.37 -10.67
C LEU A 13 5.06 -8.79 -11.84
N PRO A 14 5.84 -7.86 -12.42
CA PRO A 14 6.77 -8.19 -13.49
C PRO A 14 7.81 -9.20 -13.03
N PRO A 15 8.25 -10.12 -13.92
CA PRO A 15 9.30 -11.07 -13.58
C PRO A 15 10.60 -10.34 -13.22
N THR A 16 11.39 -10.95 -12.34
CA THR A 16 12.68 -10.43 -11.90
C THR A 16 13.62 -11.58 -11.55
N ASN A 17 14.92 -11.40 -11.82
CA ASN A 17 15.98 -12.32 -11.39
C ASN A 17 16.59 -11.90 -10.04
N GLU A 18 16.26 -10.70 -9.54
CA GLU A 18 16.60 -10.23 -8.20
C GLU A 18 15.43 -10.52 -7.23
N PRO A 19 15.68 -10.68 -5.92
CA PRO A 19 14.63 -10.70 -4.91
C PRO A 19 13.71 -9.48 -5.03
N LEU A 20 12.40 -9.65 -4.81
CA LEU A 20 11.38 -8.61 -4.98
C LEU A 20 11.68 -7.36 -4.16
N ARG A 21 12.20 -7.52 -2.93
CA ARG A 21 12.64 -6.40 -2.07
C ARG A 21 13.72 -5.51 -2.73
N ILE A 22 14.50 -6.05 -3.66
CA ILE A 22 15.52 -5.34 -4.43
C ILE A 22 14.90 -4.81 -5.72
N ALA A 23 14.13 -5.66 -6.44
CA ALA A 23 13.48 -5.30 -7.69
C ALA A 23 12.54 -4.10 -7.54
N VAL A 24 11.75 -4.03 -6.47
CA VAL A 24 10.85 -2.90 -6.19
C VAL A 24 11.58 -1.57 -6.06
N ARG A 25 12.87 -1.59 -5.68
CA ARG A 25 13.73 -0.40 -5.57
C ARG A 25 14.38 -0.03 -6.91
N ARG A 26 14.02 -0.70 -8.02
CA ARG A 26 14.42 -0.34 -9.38
C ARG A 26 13.28 0.42 -10.05
N LEU A 27 13.49 1.69 -10.41
CA LEU A 27 12.44 2.55 -11.00
C LEU A 27 11.72 1.89 -12.19
N ARG A 28 12.47 1.24 -13.09
CA ARG A 28 11.89 0.56 -14.26
C ARG A 28 10.91 -0.56 -13.85
N TRP A 29 11.31 -1.38 -12.88
CA TRP A 29 10.47 -2.46 -12.38
C TRP A 29 9.27 -1.91 -11.62
N PHE A 30 9.48 -0.91 -10.75
CA PHE A 30 8.41 -0.24 -10.00
C PHE A 30 7.33 0.34 -10.91
N ARG A 31 7.71 1.07 -11.97
CA ARG A 31 6.76 1.61 -12.96
C ARG A 31 5.97 0.52 -13.67
N ALA A 32 6.65 -0.55 -14.10
CA ALA A 32 6.01 -1.67 -14.77
C ALA A 32 5.01 -2.37 -13.82
N ALA A 33 5.40 -2.61 -12.57
CA ALA A 33 4.56 -3.22 -11.56
C ALA A 33 3.33 -2.37 -11.23
N PHE A 34 3.53 -1.07 -11.00
CA PHE A 34 2.44 -0.13 -10.72
C PHE A 34 1.43 -0.11 -11.88
N THR A 35 1.92 0.00 -13.11
CA THR A 35 1.07 0.03 -14.32
C THR A 35 0.27 -1.28 -14.45
N ALA A 36 0.91 -2.44 -14.30
CA ALA A 36 0.24 -3.73 -14.38
C ALA A 36 -0.84 -3.91 -13.30
N CYS A 37 -0.54 -3.50 -12.05
CA CYS A 37 -1.50 -3.55 -10.95
C CYS A 37 -2.69 -2.60 -11.19
N VAL A 38 -2.45 -1.37 -11.63
CA VAL A 38 -3.50 -0.39 -11.94
C VAL A 38 -4.39 -0.87 -13.10
N GLU A 39 -3.80 -1.41 -14.16
CA GLU A 39 -4.56 -1.95 -15.29
C GLU A 39 -5.42 -3.15 -14.87
N ALA A 40 -4.88 -4.05 -14.05
CA ALA A 40 -5.64 -5.17 -13.49
C ALA A 40 -6.80 -4.67 -12.62
N THR A 41 -6.54 -3.69 -11.76
CA THR A 41 -7.56 -3.05 -10.91
C THR A 41 -8.63 -2.37 -11.76
N GLY A 42 -8.25 -1.70 -12.84
CA GLY A 42 -9.18 -1.07 -13.78
C GLY A 42 -10.07 -2.08 -14.49
N ARG A 43 -9.51 -3.21 -14.96
CA ARG A 43 -10.30 -4.29 -15.57
C ARG A 43 -11.33 -4.90 -14.61
N GLU A 44 -10.94 -5.08 -13.36
CA GLU A 44 -11.79 -5.67 -12.31
C GLU A 44 -12.90 -4.74 -11.87
N THR A 45 -12.58 -3.46 -11.69
CA THR A 45 -13.52 -2.44 -11.22
C THR A 45 -14.36 -1.82 -12.33
N GLY A 46 -13.94 -2.00 -13.59
CA GLY A 46 -14.51 -1.29 -14.74
C GLY A 46 -14.05 0.17 -14.85
N CYS A 47 -13.07 0.57 -14.05
CA CYS A 47 -12.51 1.91 -14.08
C CYS A 47 -11.37 2.01 -15.12
N ARG A 48 -11.36 3.09 -15.91
CA ARG A 48 -10.19 3.45 -16.72
C ARG A 48 -9.32 4.41 -15.93
N PHE A 49 -8.02 4.17 -15.92
CA PHE A 49 -7.06 5.02 -15.21
C PHE A 49 -6.06 5.67 -16.17
N ALA A 50 -5.62 6.87 -15.83
CA ALA A 50 -4.43 7.50 -16.39
C ALA A 50 -3.34 7.54 -15.32
N VAL A 51 -2.13 7.09 -15.67
CA VAL A 51 -0.94 7.16 -14.80
C VAL A 51 -0.07 8.34 -15.24
N ASP A 52 0.18 9.27 -14.33
CA ASP A 52 1.18 10.32 -14.51
C ASP A 52 2.57 9.76 -14.16
N GLN A 53 3.36 9.54 -15.20
CA GLN A 53 4.68 8.94 -15.10
C GLN A 53 5.71 9.82 -14.38
N THR A 54 5.53 11.14 -14.38
CA THR A 54 6.41 12.09 -13.69
C THR A 54 6.14 12.02 -12.19
N LYS A 55 4.87 12.13 -11.80
CA LYS A 55 4.42 11.98 -10.41
C LYS A 55 4.77 10.62 -9.82
N LEU A 56 4.64 9.55 -10.60
CA LEU A 56 5.01 8.21 -10.14
C LEU A 56 6.51 8.12 -9.82
N THR A 57 7.35 8.80 -10.62
CA THR A 57 8.79 8.86 -10.38
C THR A 57 9.11 9.69 -9.13
N GLU A 58 8.41 10.80 -8.94
CA GLU A 58 8.54 11.64 -7.74
C GLU A 58 8.22 10.85 -6.46
N ALA A 59 7.06 10.18 -6.42
CA ALA A 59 6.66 9.34 -5.29
C ALA A 59 7.68 8.20 -5.02
N PHE A 60 8.19 7.56 -6.08
CA PHE A 60 9.21 6.53 -5.97
C PHE A 60 10.51 7.06 -5.32
N VAL A 61 11.01 8.21 -5.75
CA VAL A 61 12.24 8.82 -5.20
C VAL A 61 12.02 9.23 -3.74
N ALA A 62 10.88 9.83 -3.43
CA ALA A 62 10.54 10.21 -2.06
C ALA A 62 10.47 8.98 -1.15
N TRP A 63 9.89 7.88 -1.64
CA TRP A 63 9.77 6.62 -0.91
C TRP A 63 11.13 5.98 -0.60
N LEU A 64 12.06 5.95 -1.56
CA LEU A 64 13.41 5.45 -1.31
C LEU A 64 14.12 6.25 -0.21
N ARG A 65 13.99 7.58 -0.23
CA ARG A 65 14.54 8.46 0.82
C ARG A 65 13.88 8.20 2.17
N ALA A 66 12.58 7.93 2.20
CA ALA A 66 11.84 7.62 3.42
C ALA A 66 12.31 6.30 4.06
N ILE A 67 12.52 5.26 3.24
CA ILE A 67 13.10 3.99 3.67
C ILE A 67 14.49 4.20 4.26
N ASP A 68 15.37 4.89 3.54
CA ASP A 68 16.77 5.02 3.96
C ASP A 68 16.91 5.80 5.28
N ARG A 69 16.01 6.75 5.55
CA ARG A 69 15.96 7.49 6.82
C ARG A 69 15.50 6.66 8.02
N GLN A 70 14.71 5.62 7.79
CA GLN A 70 14.02 4.88 8.86
C GLN A 70 14.51 3.44 9.03
N LYS A 71 15.42 2.99 8.16
CA LYS A 71 15.96 1.65 8.15
C LYS A 71 16.49 1.26 9.56
N PRO A 72 16.05 0.13 10.13
CA PRO A 72 16.53 -0.30 11.43
C PRO A 72 18.00 -0.69 11.38
N ALA A 73 18.70 -0.43 12.48
CA ALA A 73 20.06 -0.90 12.70
C ALA A 73 20.08 -2.39 13.08
N ASP A 74 19.09 -2.84 13.87
CA ASP A 74 18.94 -4.22 14.26
C ASP A 74 18.43 -5.08 13.10
N LYS A 75 18.93 -6.32 13.01
CA LYS A 75 18.45 -7.32 12.07
C LYS A 75 17.09 -7.88 12.49
N GLN A 76 16.78 -7.89 13.78
CA GLN A 76 15.52 -8.44 14.31
C GLN A 76 14.30 -7.65 13.82
N ASP A 77 14.41 -6.32 13.76
CA ASP A 77 13.34 -5.42 13.31
C ASP A 77 13.11 -5.43 11.78
N ARG A 78 13.94 -6.18 11.02
CA ARG A 78 13.86 -6.14 9.55
C ARG A 78 12.53 -6.64 9.03
N ARG A 79 11.93 -7.65 9.67
CA ARG A 79 10.65 -8.20 9.24
C ARG A 79 9.55 -7.14 9.35
N ASP A 80 9.42 -6.49 10.51
CA ASP A 80 8.41 -5.46 10.73
C ASP A 80 8.64 -4.23 9.85
N PHE A 81 9.90 -3.94 9.52
CA PHE A 81 10.24 -2.86 8.62
C PHE A 81 9.81 -3.11 7.16
N PHE A 82 9.65 -4.36 6.71
CA PHE A 82 9.15 -4.63 5.35
C PHE A 82 7.73 -4.12 5.15
N GLU A 83 6.86 -4.41 6.13
CA GLU A 83 5.51 -3.89 6.12
C GLU A 83 5.51 -2.37 6.21
N PHE A 84 6.34 -1.83 7.09
CA PHE A 84 6.46 -0.39 7.23
C PHE A 84 6.95 0.31 5.95
N ALA A 85 7.83 -0.34 5.19
CA ALA A 85 8.27 0.16 3.90
C ALA A 85 7.13 0.27 2.88
N ALA A 86 6.14 -0.63 2.92
CA ALA A 86 4.93 -0.52 2.12
C ALA A 86 4.00 0.61 2.62
N ALA A 87 3.93 0.83 3.93
CA ALA A 87 3.18 1.95 4.52
C ALA A 87 3.74 3.30 4.07
N LEU A 88 5.08 3.44 4.05
CA LEU A 88 5.75 4.62 3.50
C LEU A 88 5.55 4.76 1.99
N MET A 89 5.47 3.66 1.24
CA MET A 89 5.15 3.71 -0.19
C MET A 89 3.76 4.30 -0.42
N LEU A 90 2.76 3.84 0.33
CA LEU A 90 1.40 4.37 0.23
C LEU A 90 1.35 5.86 0.56
N ARG A 91 2.05 6.29 1.62
CA ARG A 91 2.18 7.71 1.98
C ARG A 91 2.59 8.56 0.78
N GLU A 92 3.67 8.19 0.10
CA GLU A 92 4.17 8.98 -1.04
C GLU A 92 3.24 8.92 -2.25
N LEU A 93 2.64 7.77 -2.53
CA LEU A 93 1.67 7.64 -3.62
C LEU A 93 0.42 8.50 -3.37
N ILE A 94 -0.08 8.55 -2.13
CA ILE A 94 -1.25 9.38 -1.79
C ILE A 94 -0.89 10.86 -1.78
N ALA A 95 0.30 11.23 -1.29
CA ALA A 95 0.76 12.62 -1.26
C ALA A 95 0.81 13.26 -2.66
N VAL A 96 1.36 12.53 -3.64
CA VAL A 96 1.56 13.06 -5.00
C VAL A 96 0.36 12.72 -5.91
N MET A 97 -0.32 11.61 -5.63
CA MET A 97 -1.41 11.01 -6.41
C MET A 97 -1.07 10.90 -7.91
N PRO A 98 -0.27 9.88 -8.31
CA PRO A 98 0.16 9.70 -9.69
C PRO A 98 -0.91 9.07 -10.59
N LEU A 99 -2.13 8.91 -10.09
CA LEU A 99 -3.21 8.18 -10.72
C LEU A 99 -4.46 9.05 -10.80
N ARG A 100 -5.20 8.92 -11.91
CA ARG A 100 -6.49 9.59 -12.09
C ARG A 100 -7.50 8.62 -12.71
N ALA A 101 -8.68 8.51 -12.12
CA ALA A 101 -9.81 7.82 -12.73
C ALA A 101 -10.38 8.66 -13.90
N LEU A 102 -10.54 8.01 -15.05
CA LEU A 102 -11.12 8.59 -16.27
C LEU A 102 -12.57 8.15 -16.50
N SER A 103 -13.04 7.17 -15.72
CA SER A 103 -14.44 6.74 -15.66
C SER A 103 -14.79 6.30 -14.26
N ALA A 104 -16.07 6.40 -13.91
CA ALA A 104 -16.56 5.76 -12.69
C ALA A 104 -16.41 4.23 -12.81
N PRO A 105 -16.07 3.53 -11.72
CA PRO A 105 -16.16 2.07 -11.66
C PRO A 105 -17.60 1.60 -11.88
N ASP A 106 -17.80 0.55 -12.69
CA ASP A 106 -19.12 0.02 -13.02
C ASP A 106 -19.27 -1.50 -12.78
N ARG A 107 -18.19 -2.18 -12.35
CA ARG A 107 -18.16 -3.64 -12.06
C ARG A 107 -18.06 -3.98 -10.58
N VAL A 108 -18.24 -2.99 -9.70
CA VAL A 108 -18.16 -3.14 -8.24
C VAL A 108 -19.41 -2.57 -7.60
N ALA A 109 -19.71 -3.01 -6.36
CA ALA A 109 -20.79 -2.43 -5.59
C ALA A 109 -20.56 -0.93 -5.35
N ALA A 110 -21.63 -0.13 -5.38
CA ALA A 110 -21.56 1.32 -5.18
C ALA A 110 -20.96 1.70 -3.81
N GLU A 111 -21.21 0.90 -2.78
CA GLU A 111 -20.71 1.07 -1.42
C GLU A 111 -19.33 0.41 -1.20
N SER A 112 -18.58 0.12 -2.27
CA SER A 112 -17.23 -0.44 -2.16
C SER A 112 -16.16 0.65 -2.08
N PRO A 113 -15.01 0.38 -1.44
CA PRO A 113 -13.86 1.27 -1.48
C PRO A 113 -13.42 1.66 -2.90
N ALA A 114 -13.47 0.70 -3.82
CA ALA A 114 -13.12 0.90 -5.22
C ALA A 114 -14.06 1.89 -5.91
N ALA A 115 -15.36 1.87 -5.61
CA ALA A 115 -16.33 2.83 -6.13
C ALA A 115 -16.17 4.23 -5.49
N PHE A 116 -15.90 4.28 -4.18
CA PHE A 116 -15.80 5.53 -3.42
C PHE A 116 -14.55 6.35 -3.71
N TRP A 117 -13.39 5.70 -3.79
CA TRP A 117 -12.11 6.35 -4.08
C TRP A 117 -11.23 5.44 -4.96
N PRO A 118 -11.50 5.39 -6.28
CA PRO A 118 -10.84 4.46 -7.19
C PRO A 118 -9.31 4.59 -7.18
N GLU A 119 -8.80 5.82 -7.14
CA GLU A 119 -7.37 6.09 -7.15
C GLU A 119 -6.68 5.64 -5.87
N GLY A 120 -7.23 6.00 -4.71
CA GLY A 120 -6.70 5.57 -3.42
C GLY A 120 -6.75 4.05 -3.28
N HIS A 121 -7.85 3.42 -3.71
CA HIS A 121 -8.00 1.98 -3.71
C HIS A 121 -6.94 1.27 -4.55
N ALA A 122 -6.68 1.73 -5.78
CA ALA A 122 -5.65 1.16 -6.64
C ALA A 122 -4.23 1.34 -6.08
N CYS A 123 -3.91 2.51 -5.52
CA CYS A 123 -2.63 2.74 -4.85
C CYS A 123 -2.43 1.82 -3.63
N THR A 124 -3.46 1.66 -2.80
CA THR A 124 -3.44 0.75 -1.65
C THR A 124 -3.24 -0.71 -2.08
N LEU A 125 -4.00 -1.18 -3.08
CA LEU A 125 -3.86 -2.54 -3.60
C LEU A 125 -2.47 -2.81 -4.17
N PHE A 126 -1.87 -1.83 -4.85
CA PHE A 126 -0.49 -1.96 -5.32
C PHE A 126 0.48 -2.17 -4.16
N CYS A 127 0.42 -1.33 -3.11
CA CYS A 127 1.29 -1.46 -1.94
C CYS A 127 1.12 -2.81 -1.24
N LEU A 128 -0.13 -3.26 -1.06
CA LEU A 128 -0.44 -4.56 -0.46
C LEU A 128 0.05 -5.73 -1.32
N THR A 129 -0.09 -5.64 -2.64
CA THR A 129 0.37 -6.68 -3.58
C THR A 129 1.89 -6.82 -3.54
N VAL A 130 2.62 -5.70 -3.56
CA VAL A 130 4.08 -5.70 -3.44
C VAL A 130 4.52 -6.25 -2.09
N PHE A 131 3.89 -5.79 -1.00
CA PHE A 131 4.20 -6.25 0.35
C PHE A 131 4.00 -7.75 0.51
N THR A 132 2.83 -8.26 0.15
CA THR A 132 2.52 -9.69 0.30
C THR A 132 3.41 -10.57 -0.54
N ALA A 133 3.70 -10.21 -1.79
CA ALA A 133 4.62 -10.96 -2.64
C ALA A 133 6.05 -10.95 -2.09
N ALA A 134 6.53 -9.81 -1.57
CA ALA A 134 7.85 -9.74 -0.95
C ALA A 134 7.90 -10.53 0.36
N SER A 135 6.87 -10.49 1.19
CA SER A 135 6.78 -11.24 2.46
C SER A 135 6.73 -12.74 2.24
N ASP A 136 5.99 -13.20 1.23
CA ASP A 136 5.95 -14.61 0.83
C ASP A 136 7.35 -15.09 0.38
N GLN A 137 8.03 -14.31 -0.45
CA GLN A 137 9.37 -14.66 -0.93
C GLN A 137 10.43 -14.70 0.19
N GLU A 138 10.40 -13.75 1.13
CA GLU A 138 11.44 -13.63 2.17
C GLU A 138 11.17 -14.47 3.41
N PHE A 139 9.90 -14.65 3.77
CA PHE A 139 9.50 -15.18 5.07
C PHE A 139 8.53 -16.36 4.98
N HIS A 140 8.11 -16.75 3.77
CA HIS A 140 7.04 -17.74 3.54
C HIS A 140 5.76 -17.38 4.33
N ASP A 141 5.50 -16.08 4.40
CA ASP A 141 4.37 -15.50 5.11
C ASP A 141 3.33 -15.04 4.10
N HIS A 142 2.06 -15.23 4.43
CA HIS A 142 0.93 -14.84 3.59
C HIS A 142 0.05 -13.86 4.37
N PRO A 143 0.45 -12.58 4.46
CA PRO A 143 -0.31 -11.59 5.20
C PRO A 143 -1.75 -11.52 4.69
N THR A 144 -2.70 -11.57 5.62
CA THR A 144 -4.13 -11.45 5.32
C THR A 144 -4.62 -10.05 5.60
N LEU A 145 -5.54 -9.56 4.76
CA LEU A 145 -6.22 -8.29 5.04
C LEU A 145 -7.21 -8.42 6.18
N SER A 146 -7.30 -7.39 7.01
CA SER A 146 -8.34 -7.23 8.01
C SER A 146 -9.69 -6.95 7.34
N ALA A 147 -10.78 -7.11 8.11
CA ALA A 147 -12.12 -6.73 7.66
C ALA A 147 -12.23 -5.23 7.36
N ASP A 148 -11.38 -4.41 7.97
CA ASP A 148 -11.36 -2.95 7.81
C ASP A 148 -11.02 -2.52 6.39
N PHE A 149 -10.33 -3.38 5.60
CA PHE A 149 -10.10 -3.12 4.19
C PHE A 149 -11.40 -2.98 3.40
N GLY A 150 -12.46 -3.71 3.78
CA GLY A 150 -13.77 -3.62 3.12
C GLY A 150 -14.71 -2.55 3.69
N ASP A 151 -14.37 -1.95 4.84
CA ASP A 151 -15.27 -1.05 5.56
C ASP A 151 -15.15 0.39 5.05
N LEU A 152 -16.20 0.85 4.36
CA LEU A 152 -16.27 2.17 3.76
C LEU A 152 -16.06 3.33 4.75
N ARG A 153 -16.37 3.14 6.04
CA ARG A 153 -16.14 4.17 7.07
C ARG A 153 -14.65 4.43 7.26
N HIS A 154 -13.83 3.38 7.25
CA HIS A 154 -12.37 3.52 7.31
C HIS A 154 -11.84 4.21 6.06
N TRP A 155 -12.41 3.95 4.88
CA TRP A 155 -11.99 4.63 3.64
C TRP A 155 -12.37 6.10 3.59
N TRP A 156 -13.52 6.48 4.13
CA TRP A 156 -13.88 7.89 4.33
C TRP A 156 -12.85 8.60 5.20
N SER A 157 -12.57 8.05 6.38
CA SER A 157 -11.58 8.60 7.30
C SER A 157 -10.19 8.63 6.66
N PHE A 158 -9.81 7.60 5.92
CA PHE A 158 -8.56 7.54 5.20
C PHE A 158 -8.42 8.68 4.19
N ARG A 159 -9.39 8.81 3.27
CA ARG A 159 -9.36 9.86 2.24
C ARG A 159 -9.33 11.25 2.86
N GLU A 160 -10.12 11.50 3.91
CA GLU A 160 -10.15 12.79 4.59
C GLU A 160 -8.82 13.12 5.26
N ASN A 161 -8.31 12.22 6.11
CA ASN A 161 -7.13 12.50 6.92
C ASN A 161 -5.85 12.51 6.07
N ALA A 162 -5.71 11.59 5.10
CA ALA A 162 -4.56 11.57 4.21
C ALA A 162 -4.54 12.76 3.24
N GLY A 163 -5.70 13.35 2.93
CA GLY A 163 -5.79 14.61 2.19
C GLY A 163 -5.32 15.83 2.98
N ARG A 164 -5.31 15.76 4.32
CA ARG A 164 -4.78 16.82 5.20
C ARG A 164 -3.30 16.60 5.53
N ASP A 165 -2.94 15.36 5.86
CA ASP A 165 -1.57 14.96 6.14
C ASP A 165 -1.33 13.54 5.59
N PRO A 166 -0.48 13.40 4.55
CA PRO A 166 -0.20 12.11 3.96
C PRO A 166 0.33 11.06 4.94
N ALA A 167 0.93 11.44 6.07
CA ALA A 167 1.44 10.50 7.07
C ALA A 167 0.36 9.52 7.54
N PHE A 168 -0.91 9.94 7.60
CA PHE A 168 -2.03 9.07 7.95
C PHE A 168 -2.19 7.87 7.02
N ALA A 169 -1.79 7.97 5.75
CA ALA A 169 -1.85 6.85 4.81
C ALA A 169 -1.02 5.65 5.29
N ALA A 170 0.11 5.90 5.94
CA ALA A 170 0.92 4.83 6.54
C ALA A 170 0.16 4.12 7.67
N GLY A 171 -0.60 4.86 8.48
CA GLY A 171 -1.43 4.31 9.55
C GLY A 171 -2.61 3.51 9.02
N PHE A 172 -3.27 3.97 7.95
CA PHE A 172 -4.36 3.22 7.33
C PHE A 172 -3.90 1.91 6.69
N LEU A 173 -2.71 1.86 6.07
CA LEU A 173 -2.18 0.58 5.58
C LEU A 173 -1.96 -0.40 6.75
N GLN A 174 -1.41 0.06 7.86
CA GLN A 174 -1.23 -0.75 9.08
C GLN A 174 -2.57 -1.28 9.60
N LEU A 175 -3.60 -0.42 9.65
CA LEU A 175 -4.96 -0.82 10.04
C LEU A 175 -5.54 -1.92 9.14
N MET A 176 -5.38 -1.77 7.81
CA MET A 176 -5.84 -2.77 6.82
C MET A 176 -5.09 -4.11 6.91
N LEU A 177 -3.91 -4.11 7.53
CA LEU A 177 -3.12 -5.30 7.85
C LEU A 177 -3.39 -5.83 9.27
N GLY A 178 -4.33 -5.22 10.00
CA GLY A 178 -4.77 -5.67 11.33
C GLY A 178 -3.98 -5.11 12.51
N HIS A 179 -3.09 -4.14 12.27
CA HIS A 179 -2.32 -3.49 13.34
C HIS A 179 -3.10 -2.33 13.96
N LYS A 180 -2.70 -1.93 15.18
CA LYS A 180 -3.16 -0.70 15.82
C LYS A 180 -2.19 0.44 15.48
N PRO A 181 -2.55 1.40 14.62
CA PRO A 181 -1.60 2.41 14.16
C PRO A 181 -1.28 3.44 15.25
N ASN A 182 -0.05 3.96 15.22
CA ASN A 182 0.29 5.16 15.97
C ASN A 182 -0.27 6.41 15.27
N TRP A 183 -1.48 6.84 15.60
CA TRP A 183 -2.06 8.02 14.94
C TRP A 183 -1.35 9.34 15.20
N VAL A 184 -0.44 9.41 16.19
CA VAL A 184 0.38 10.61 16.47
C VAL A 184 1.60 10.66 15.54
N MET A 185 2.22 9.51 15.27
CA MET A 185 3.39 9.39 14.40
C MET A 185 3.28 8.14 13.50
N PRO A 186 2.28 8.11 12.59
CA PRO A 186 1.92 6.89 11.85
C PRO A 186 2.98 6.45 10.84
N ASP A 187 3.86 7.37 10.46
CA ASP A 187 4.94 7.19 9.48
C ASP A 187 6.33 7.16 10.13
N VAL A 188 6.43 7.00 11.46
CA VAL A 188 7.69 6.81 12.19
C VAL A 188 7.84 5.38 12.71
N PHE A 189 8.72 4.58 12.08
CA PHE A 189 8.88 3.15 12.36
C PHE A 189 9.21 2.83 13.82
N ARG A 190 10.14 3.59 14.41
CA ARG A 190 10.55 3.37 15.81
C ARG A 190 9.41 3.58 16.80
N GLN A 191 8.42 4.42 16.46
CA GLN A 191 7.28 4.67 17.34
C GLN A 191 6.23 3.57 17.21
N ARG A 192 6.09 2.96 16.02
CA ARG A 192 5.30 1.74 15.84
C ARG A 192 5.85 0.61 16.73
N LEU A 193 7.14 0.30 16.62
CA LEU A 193 7.75 -0.79 17.42
C LEU A 193 7.53 -0.59 18.93
N LYS A 194 7.69 0.65 19.43
CA LYS A 194 7.46 0.97 20.84
C LYS A 194 6.03 0.69 21.30
N GLN A 195 5.04 0.89 20.43
CA GLN A 195 3.64 0.64 20.76
C GLN A 195 3.29 -0.84 20.73
N GLU A 196 3.84 -1.60 19.78
CA GLU A 196 3.63 -3.06 19.70
C GLU A 196 4.29 -3.80 20.89
N LEU A 197 5.40 -3.27 21.41
CA LEU A 197 6.10 -3.80 22.59
C LEU A 197 5.51 -3.33 23.92
N ALA A 198 4.60 -2.35 23.92
CA ALA A 198 3.99 -1.87 25.16
C ALA A 198 2.98 -2.91 25.69
N PRO A 199 2.97 -3.21 27.01
CA PRO A 199 1.95 -4.08 27.58
C PRO A 199 0.55 -3.48 27.33
N PRO A 200 -0.49 -4.33 27.15
CA PRO A 200 -1.85 -3.83 27.01
C PRO A 200 -2.23 -3.01 28.24
N ALA A 201 -2.75 -1.80 28.01
CA ALA A 201 -3.26 -0.91 29.04
C ALA A 201 -4.50 -1.48 29.73
#